data_AF-A0A9P5VQT7-F1
#
_entry.id   AF-A0A9P5VQT7-F1
#
_cell.length_a   1.000
_cell.length_b   1.000
_cell.length_c   1.000
_cell.angle_alpha   90.00
_cell.angle_beta   90.00
_cell.angle_gamma   90.00
#
_symmetry.space_group_name_H-M   'P 1'
#
loop_
_entity.id
_entity.type
_entity.pdbx_description
1 polymer ?
#
loop_
_entity_poly.entity_id
_entity_poly.type
_entity_poly.pdbx_seq_one_letter_code
_entity_poly.pdbx_strand_id
1 'polypeptide(L)'
;MHSRSLLTIVLLAIFGLLIQVHGAPPPPPSDLLKLAGPNEGAIYYVHDRIHIKVQFKGGKNNQLYKSNQKIKFIIQKRIPMPALNELVATVKARDLYKAGEFVFVAKKEYIIDQQKSIPYRIRAAWDGGYSDSNGFYIKK
;
A
#
# COMPACT_ATOMS: atom_id res chain seq x y z
N MET A 1 22.05 -50.00 31.54
CA MET A 1 20.66 -49.52 31.74
C MET A 1 20.73 -48.09 32.28
N HIS A 2 19.86 -47.23 31.75
CA HIS A 2 19.50 -45.87 32.18
C HIS A 2 20.33 -44.66 31.70
N SER A 3 19.75 -44.06 30.65
CA SER A 3 19.80 -42.68 30.20
C SER A 3 19.30 -41.68 31.25
N ARG A 4 19.81 -40.44 31.21
CA ARG A 4 19.12 -39.14 31.43
C ARG A 4 20.18 -38.02 31.37
N SER A 5 20.34 -37.37 30.20
CA SER A 5 19.70 -36.10 29.85
C SER A 5 20.16 -34.93 30.73
N LEU A 6 21.30 -34.33 30.35
CA LEU A 6 21.80 -33.04 30.83
C LEU A 6 22.02 -32.09 29.63
N LEU A 7 21.06 -32.10 28.71
CA LEU A 7 21.06 -31.26 27.50
C LEU A 7 19.81 -30.35 27.55
N THR A 8 19.63 -29.67 28.68
CA THR A 8 18.44 -28.83 28.92
C THR A 8 18.81 -27.49 29.56
N ILE A 9 19.87 -26.82 29.10
CA ILE A 9 20.09 -25.39 29.37
C ILE A 9 20.69 -24.70 28.12
N VAL A 10 20.11 -24.96 26.94
CA VAL A 10 20.29 -24.10 25.76
C VAL A 10 18.94 -23.95 25.07
N LEU A 11 17.91 -23.59 25.85
CA LEU A 11 16.57 -23.30 25.29
C LEU A 11 15.88 -22.10 25.96
N LEU A 12 16.68 -21.24 26.59
CA LEU A 12 16.22 -20.09 27.37
C LEU A 12 17.13 -18.87 27.13
N ALA A 13 17.46 -18.58 25.86
CA ALA A 13 18.06 -17.29 25.52
C ALA A 13 17.86 -16.86 24.05
N ILE A 14 17.14 -17.62 23.21
CA ILE A 14 16.72 -17.16 21.87
C ILE A 14 15.23 -16.78 21.88
N PHE A 15 14.78 -16.22 22.99
CA PHE A 15 13.49 -15.53 23.11
C PHE A 15 13.68 -14.01 23.28
N GLY A 16 14.91 -13.51 23.07
CA GLY A 16 15.29 -12.12 23.30
C GLY A 16 15.26 -11.20 22.07
N LEU A 17 14.78 -11.66 20.90
CA LEU A 17 14.80 -10.80 19.70
C LEU A 17 13.56 -10.93 18.81
N LEU A 18 12.41 -11.22 19.40
CA LEU A 18 11.16 -10.70 18.82
C LEU A 18 11.03 -9.27 19.33
N ILE A 19 11.86 -8.37 18.77
CA ILE A 19 11.55 -6.96 18.73
C ILE A 19 10.21 -6.92 17.99
N GLN A 20 9.13 -6.90 18.76
CA GLN A 20 7.87 -6.40 18.28
C GLN A 20 8.17 -4.95 17.90
N VAL A 21 8.55 -4.75 16.65
CA VAL A 21 8.34 -3.49 15.97
C VAL A 21 6.82 -3.39 15.92
N HIS A 22 6.20 -2.98 17.03
CA HIS A 22 4.87 -2.42 17.04
C HIS A 22 5.01 -1.12 16.25
N GLY A 23 5.05 -1.26 14.93
CA GLY A 23 4.83 -0.14 14.04
C GLY A 23 3.53 0.51 14.49
N ALA A 24 3.52 1.83 14.55
CA ALA A 24 2.32 2.59 14.89
C ALA A 24 1.12 1.99 14.14
N PRO A 25 -0.05 1.87 14.78
CA PRO A 25 -1.24 1.34 14.12
C PRO A 25 -1.43 2.08 12.79
N PRO A 26 -1.78 1.36 11.71
CA PRO A 26 -1.91 1.99 10.40
C PRO A 26 -2.88 3.17 10.51
N PRO A 27 -2.58 4.34 9.89
CA PRO A 27 -3.45 5.51 9.95
C PRO A 27 -4.88 5.13 9.57
N PRO A 28 -5.93 5.75 10.13
CA PRO A 28 -7.29 5.46 9.70
C PRO A 28 -7.53 5.93 8.24
N PRO A 29 -8.53 5.35 7.54
CA PRO A 29 -9.03 5.93 6.30
C PRO A 29 -9.42 7.39 6.50
N SER A 30 -9.20 8.23 5.50
CA SER A 30 -9.48 9.66 5.59
C SER A 30 -10.18 10.20 4.35
N ASP A 31 -11.19 11.04 4.60
CA ASP A 31 -12.04 11.69 3.60
C ASP A 31 -11.36 12.85 2.86
N LEU A 32 -10.13 13.22 3.22
CA LEU A 32 -9.45 14.36 2.61
C LEU A 32 -9.13 14.11 1.13
N LEU A 33 -8.94 12.85 0.74
CA LEU A 33 -8.62 12.45 -0.60
C LEU A 33 -9.54 11.31 -1.03
N LYS A 34 -10.15 11.42 -2.20
CA LYS A 34 -10.87 10.33 -2.84
C LYS A 34 -10.12 9.90 -4.10
N LEU A 35 -9.79 8.61 -4.18
CA LEU A 35 -9.29 7.99 -5.40
C LEU A 35 -10.48 7.43 -6.18
N ALA A 36 -10.70 7.95 -7.39
CA ALA A 36 -11.71 7.46 -8.31
C ALA A 36 -10.99 6.78 -9.48
N GLY A 37 -11.29 5.51 -9.73
CA GLY A 37 -10.52 4.73 -10.69
C GLY A 37 -9.44 3.86 -10.01
N PRO A 38 -9.04 2.74 -10.62
CA PRO A 38 -9.55 2.24 -11.90
C PRO A 38 -11.02 1.83 -11.80
N ASN A 39 -11.68 1.57 -12.93
CA ASN A 39 -13.00 0.95 -12.87
C ASN A 39 -12.89 -0.36 -12.08
N GLU A 40 -13.88 -0.64 -11.24
CA GLU A 40 -13.85 -1.85 -10.44
C GLU A 40 -13.79 -3.08 -11.36
N GLY A 41 -12.83 -3.97 -11.08
CA GLY A 41 -12.58 -5.17 -11.88
C GLY A 41 -11.86 -4.94 -13.21
N ALA A 42 -11.39 -3.72 -13.50
CA ALA A 42 -10.62 -3.45 -14.71
C ALA A 42 -9.36 -4.34 -14.79
N ILE A 43 -9.02 -4.77 -15.99
CA ILE A 43 -7.85 -5.61 -16.27
C ILE A 43 -6.84 -4.78 -17.06
N TYR A 44 -5.61 -4.75 -16.56
CA TYR A 44 -4.47 -4.12 -17.21
C TYR A 44 -3.40 -5.17 -17.50
N TYR A 45 -2.65 -4.99 -18.58
CA TYR A 45 -1.49 -5.79 -18.93
C TYR A 45 -0.20 -5.09 -18.48
N VAL A 46 0.90 -5.83 -18.35
CA VAL A 46 2.20 -5.22 -18.10
C VAL A 46 2.50 -4.18 -19.18
N HIS A 47 3.04 -3.03 -18.76
CA HIS A 47 3.29 -1.83 -19.56
C HIS A 47 2.08 -0.93 -19.82
N ASP A 48 0.86 -1.33 -19.45
CA ASP A 48 -0.29 -0.44 -19.52
C ASP A 48 -0.15 0.74 -18.55
N ARG A 49 -0.65 1.90 -18.97
CA ARG A 49 -0.79 3.07 -18.10
C ARG A 49 -2.11 2.97 -17.33
N ILE A 50 -2.00 2.98 -16.01
CA ILE A 50 -3.15 2.95 -15.10
C ILE A 50 -3.40 4.37 -14.61
N HIS A 51 -4.60 4.87 -14.86
CA HIS A 51 -5.05 6.21 -14.49
C HIS A 51 -5.89 6.14 -13.22
N ILE A 52 -5.48 6.88 -12.20
CA ILE A 52 -6.20 7.04 -10.93
C ILE A 52 -6.62 8.50 -10.82
N LYS A 53 -7.91 8.79 -11.00
CA LYS A 53 -8.43 10.15 -10.77
C LYS A 53 -8.36 10.47 -9.29
N VAL A 54 -7.96 11.69 -8.96
CA VAL A 54 -7.78 12.12 -7.59
C VAL A 54 -8.65 13.34 -7.31
N GLN A 55 -9.48 13.25 -6.28
CA GLN A 55 -10.35 14.33 -5.85
C GLN A 55 -10.01 14.76 -4.42
N PHE A 56 -9.62 16.02 -4.26
CA PHE A 56 -9.38 16.63 -2.95
C PHE A 56 -10.68 17.21 -2.41
N LYS A 57 -11.15 16.71 -1.25
CA LYS A 57 -12.36 17.23 -0.60
C LYS A 57 -12.15 18.69 -0.21
N GLY A 58 -13.05 19.59 -0.61
CA GLY A 58 -12.91 21.03 -0.39
C GLY A 58 -11.87 21.75 -1.27
N GLY A 59 -11.34 21.09 -2.30
CA GLY A 59 -10.44 21.72 -3.28
C GLY A 59 -9.17 22.31 -2.64
N LYS A 60 -8.86 23.57 -2.92
CA LYS A 60 -7.71 24.28 -2.33
C LYS A 60 -7.80 24.48 -0.81
N ASN A 61 -9.00 24.36 -0.23
CA ASN A 61 -9.18 24.45 1.22
C ASN A 61 -8.77 23.16 1.96
N ASN A 62 -8.50 22.09 1.21
CA ASN A 62 -8.05 20.82 1.74
C ASN A 62 -6.72 20.95 2.51
N GLN A 63 -6.62 20.29 3.66
CA GLN A 63 -5.44 20.34 4.51
C GLN A 63 -4.17 19.83 3.80
N LEU A 64 -4.27 18.75 3.03
CA LEU A 64 -3.14 18.17 2.29
C LEU A 64 -2.60 19.17 1.26
N TYR A 65 -3.50 19.89 0.57
CA TYR A 65 -3.12 20.93 -0.38
C TYR A 65 -2.42 22.11 0.32
N LYS A 66 -2.99 22.57 1.45
CA LYS A 66 -2.44 23.68 2.24
C LYS A 66 -1.03 23.38 2.75
N SER A 67 -0.82 22.23 3.39
CA SER A 67 0.49 21.80 3.90
C SER A 67 1.45 21.32 2.81
N ASN A 68 0.97 21.15 1.57
CA ASN A 68 1.72 20.52 0.48
C ASN A 68 2.26 19.13 0.86
N GLN A 69 1.43 18.35 1.56
CA GLN A 69 1.80 17.05 2.12
C GLN A 69 2.37 16.11 1.03
N LYS A 70 3.37 15.31 1.39
CA LYS A 70 3.83 14.20 0.55
C LYS A 70 2.86 13.03 0.66
N ILE A 71 2.35 12.57 -0.48
CA ILE A 71 1.42 11.44 -0.60
C ILE A 71 2.19 10.29 -1.25
N LYS A 72 2.22 9.14 -0.58
CA LYS A 72 2.82 7.89 -1.06
C LYS A 72 1.76 7.07 -1.77
N PHE A 73 2.01 6.72 -3.03
CA PHE A 73 1.18 5.78 -3.79
C PHE A 73 1.76 4.38 -3.68
N ILE A 74 0.99 3.45 -3.15
CA ILE A 74 1.42 2.10 -2.82
C ILE A 74 0.47 1.12 -3.49
N ILE A 75 1.00 0.17 -4.24
CA ILE A 75 0.18 -0.95 -4.72
C ILE A 75 -0.02 -1.96 -3.60
N GLN A 76 -1.28 -2.22 -3.29
CA GLN A 76 -1.70 -3.15 -2.27
C GLN A 76 -1.89 -4.53 -2.87
N LYS A 77 -1.11 -5.47 -2.36
CA LYS A 77 -1.20 -6.89 -2.68
C LYS A 77 -2.00 -7.51 -1.52
N ARG A 78 -3.33 -7.65 -1.65
CA ARG A 78 -4.25 -8.12 -0.59
C ARG A 78 -4.09 -9.62 -0.35
N ILE A 79 -2.91 -10.02 0.08
CA ILE A 79 -2.52 -11.40 0.40
C ILE A 79 -2.12 -11.49 1.88
N PRO A 80 -2.00 -12.69 2.47
CA PRO A 80 -1.53 -12.89 3.85
C PRO A 80 -0.14 -12.31 4.16
N MET A 81 0.55 -11.74 3.17
CA MET A 81 1.85 -11.08 3.28
C MET A 81 1.76 -9.59 2.86
N PRO A 82 1.16 -8.70 3.69
CA PRO A 82 1.05 -7.26 3.38
C PRO A 82 2.39 -6.55 3.21
N ALA A 83 3.49 -7.15 3.69
CA ALA A 83 4.85 -6.63 3.51
C ALA A 83 5.31 -6.60 2.04
N LEU A 84 4.58 -7.26 1.13
CA LEU A 84 4.85 -7.24 -0.31
C LEU A 84 4.19 -6.07 -1.05
N ASN A 85 3.50 -5.18 -0.32
CA ASN A 85 3.03 -3.91 -0.86
C ASN A 85 4.23 -3.09 -1.38
N GLU A 86 4.06 -2.45 -2.52
CA GLU A 86 5.18 -1.81 -3.21
C GLU A 86 4.92 -0.32 -3.39
N LEU A 87 5.91 0.50 -3.05
CA LEU A 87 5.85 1.93 -3.27
C LEU A 87 6.01 2.22 -4.76
N VAL A 88 4.97 2.81 -5.35
CA VAL A 88 4.96 3.21 -6.77
C VAL A 88 5.61 4.58 -6.93
N ALA A 89 5.19 5.55 -6.12
CA ALA A 89 5.68 6.92 -6.17
C ALA A 89 5.42 7.69 -4.87
N THR A 90 6.11 8.82 -4.70
CA THR A 90 5.75 9.85 -3.71
C THR A 90 5.53 11.17 -4.43
N VAL A 91 4.35 11.77 -4.28
CA VAL A 91 3.93 12.98 -4.99
C VAL A 91 3.51 14.05 -3.97
N LYS A 92 3.84 15.32 -4.22
CA LYS A 92 3.37 16.42 -3.38
C LYS A 92 1.90 16.72 -3.69
N ALA A 93 1.11 17.01 -2.66
CA ALA A 93 -0.33 17.22 -2.76
C ALA A 93 -0.71 18.34 -3.75
N ARG A 94 0.06 19.43 -3.84
CA ARG A 94 -0.23 20.52 -4.80
C ARG A 94 0.00 20.11 -6.25
N ASP A 95 1.01 19.28 -6.50
CA ASP A 95 1.32 18.78 -7.85
C ASP A 95 0.25 17.78 -8.29
N LEU A 96 -0.13 16.87 -7.37
CA LEU A 96 -1.22 15.94 -7.59
C LEU A 96 -2.56 16.65 -7.84
N TYR A 97 -2.86 17.70 -7.06
CA TYR A 97 -4.07 18.51 -7.24
C TYR A 97 -4.12 19.18 -8.62
N LYS A 98 -2.99 19.73 -9.08
CA LYS A 98 -2.89 20.36 -10.41
C LYS A 98 -3.07 19.34 -11.54
N ALA A 99 -2.51 18.14 -11.38
CA ALA A 99 -2.64 17.07 -12.38
C ALA A 99 -4.07 16.50 -12.43
N GLY A 100 -4.77 16.44 -11.30
CA GLY A 100 -6.13 15.86 -11.21
C GLY A 100 -6.17 14.33 -11.29
N GLU A 101 -5.04 13.71 -11.63
CA GLU A 101 -4.87 12.26 -11.67
C GLU A 101 -3.44 11.85 -11.27
N PHE A 102 -3.31 10.60 -10.85
CA PHE A 102 -2.04 9.90 -10.72
C PHE A 102 -1.99 8.80 -11.78
N VAL A 103 -0.90 8.80 -12.56
CA VAL A 103 -0.69 7.82 -13.64
C VAL A 103 0.58 7.05 -13.34
N PHE A 104 0.51 5.72 -13.46
CA PHE A 104 1.66 4.85 -13.32
C PHE A 104 1.59 3.71 -14.34
N VAL A 105 2.74 3.09 -14.61
CA VAL A 105 2.84 1.97 -15.54
C VAL A 105 2.76 0.66 -14.76
N ALA A 106 1.91 -0.26 -15.19
CA ALA A 106 1.84 -1.61 -14.65
C ALA A 106 3.16 -2.35 -14.91
N LYS A 107 3.78 -2.88 -13.86
CA LYS A 107 5.04 -3.60 -13.98
C LYS A 107 4.89 -5.07 -13.61
N LYS A 108 5.82 -5.89 -14.08
CA LYS A 108 5.83 -7.33 -13.82
C LYS A 108 6.04 -7.65 -12.34
N GLU A 109 6.77 -6.81 -11.60
CA GLU A 109 7.07 -6.96 -10.17
C GLU A 109 5.82 -6.81 -9.29
N TYR A 110 4.78 -6.17 -9.81
CA TYR A 110 3.49 -6.05 -9.12
C TYR A 110 2.74 -7.37 -9.07
N ILE A 111 2.99 -8.27 -10.04
CA ILE A 111 2.24 -9.51 -10.20
C ILE A 111 2.77 -10.56 -9.23
N ILE A 112 1.88 -11.06 -8.39
CA ILE A 112 2.13 -12.23 -7.54
C ILE A 112 1.28 -13.39 -8.07
N ASP A 113 1.92 -14.52 -8.37
CA ASP A 113 1.24 -15.67 -9.00
C ASP A 113 0.12 -16.26 -8.10
N GLN A 114 0.24 -16.09 -6.78
CA GLN A 114 -0.77 -16.46 -5.78
C GLN A 114 -1.97 -15.49 -5.73
N GLN A 115 -1.90 -14.32 -6.37
CA GLN A 115 -2.93 -13.27 -6.31
C GLN A 115 -3.80 -13.19 -7.59
N LYS A 116 -3.98 -14.31 -8.30
CA LYS A 116 -4.79 -14.32 -9.54
C LYS A 116 -6.27 -14.02 -9.32
N SER A 117 -6.82 -14.28 -8.12
CA SER A 117 -8.23 -14.11 -7.79
C SER A 117 -8.54 -12.86 -6.96
N ILE A 118 -7.52 -12.17 -6.42
CA ILE A 118 -7.71 -11.03 -5.52
C ILE A 118 -7.29 -9.73 -6.23
N PRO A 119 -8.18 -8.72 -6.32
CA PRO A 119 -7.84 -7.48 -7.00
C PRO A 119 -6.77 -6.69 -6.23
N TYR A 120 -5.85 -6.09 -6.98
CA TYR A 120 -4.95 -5.05 -6.50
C TYR A 120 -5.72 -3.77 -6.20
N ARG A 121 -5.16 -2.94 -5.32
CA ARG A 121 -5.62 -1.56 -5.09
C ARG A 121 -4.44 -0.62 -5.04
N ILE A 122 -4.64 0.65 -5.36
CA ILE A 122 -3.69 1.70 -5.08
C ILE A 122 -4.12 2.40 -3.80
N ARG A 123 -3.21 2.46 -2.83
CA ARG A 123 -3.34 3.25 -1.62
C ARG A 123 -2.58 4.56 -1.80
N ALA A 124 -3.25 5.68 -1.64
CA ALA A 124 -2.63 6.96 -1.37
C ALA A 124 -2.52 7.12 0.16
N ALA A 125 -1.31 7.14 0.70
CA ALA A 125 -1.05 7.28 2.13
C ALA A 125 -0.28 8.56 2.43
N TRP A 126 -0.58 9.19 3.56
CA TRP A 126 0.11 10.38 4.06
C TRP A 126 0.19 10.31 5.59
N ASP A 127 0.85 11.30 6.19
CA ASP A 127 0.94 11.39 7.64
C ASP A 127 -0.44 11.74 8.22
N GLY A 128 -1.03 10.81 8.96
CA GLY A 128 -2.37 10.95 9.53
C GLY A 128 -3.53 10.42 8.68
N GLY A 129 -3.30 9.72 7.56
CA GLY A 129 -4.40 9.05 6.87
C GLY A 129 -4.05 8.32 5.57
N TYR A 130 -5.04 7.63 5.02
CA TYR A 130 -4.95 7.05 3.69
C TYR A 130 -6.30 7.04 2.96
N SER A 131 -6.24 6.82 1.65
CA SER A 131 -7.38 6.56 0.76
C SER A 131 -7.04 5.45 -0.22
N ASP A 132 -7.95 4.50 -0.43
CA ASP A 132 -7.76 3.36 -1.32
C ASP A 132 -8.58 3.53 -2.61
N SER A 133 -8.04 3.07 -3.73
CA SER A 133 -8.76 2.97 -4.99
C SER A 133 -9.74 1.79 -5.00
N ASN A 134 -10.55 1.73 -6.06
CA ASN A 134 -11.26 0.51 -6.44
C ASN A 134 -10.27 -0.62 -6.77
N GLY A 135 -10.78 -1.85 -6.75
CA GLY A 135 -10.02 -3.04 -7.10
C GLY A 135 -9.81 -3.20 -8.61
N PHE A 136 -8.63 -3.64 -9.03
CA PHE A 136 -8.29 -3.94 -10.42
C PHE A 136 -7.32 -5.13 -10.53
N TYR A 137 -7.11 -5.66 -11.73
CA TYR A 137 -6.24 -6.79 -12.00
C TYR A 137 -5.09 -6.40 -12.92
N ILE A 138 -3.93 -6.99 -12.69
CA ILE A 138 -2.76 -6.88 -13.58
C ILE A 138 -2.42 -8.27 -14.10
N LYS A 139 -2.24 -8.40 -15.42
CA LYS A 139 -1.86 -9.65 -16.10
C LYS A 139 -0.53 -9.47 -16.82
N LYS A 140 0.17 -10.61 -17.02
CA LYS A 140 1.42 -10.72 -17.80
C LYS A 140 1.17 -10.38 -19.26
#